data_AF-A0A415U0N5-F1
#
_entry.id   AF-A0A415U0N5-F1
#
_cell.length_a   1.000
_cell.length_b   1.000
_cell.length_c   1.000
_cell.angle_alpha   90.00
_cell.angle_beta   90.00
_cell.angle_gamma   90.00
#
_symmetry.space_group_name_H-M   'P 1'
#
loop_
_entity.id
_entity.type
_entity.pdbx_description
1 polymer ?
#
loop_
_entity_poly.entity_id
_entity_poly.type
_entity_poly.pdbx_seq_one_letter_code
_entity_poly.pdbx_strand_id
1 'polypeptide(L)'
;MNIENISKEKGEVLVRLSKDDLVGICNALYRQTEEQKNKENIMQLYSDMMMARDLCQYGHIDDFCLQNIVKCRSGIKGVLSATDIQSFNAYLEDNNIPDAFKNSDWVRIYKRIVGDFRCSDTLAEWMKE
;
A
#
# COMPACT_ATOMS: atom_id res chain seq x y z
N MET A 1 4.00 12.39 -15.74
CA MET A 1 3.61 13.15 -14.53
C MET A 1 3.11 14.51 -14.97
N ASN A 2 2.02 15.01 -14.38
CA ASN A 2 1.50 16.36 -14.62
C ASN A 2 1.27 17.10 -13.30
N ILE A 3 1.75 18.34 -13.20
CA ILE A 3 1.51 19.20 -12.04
C ILE A 3 0.20 19.96 -12.29
N GLU A 4 -0.78 19.77 -11.41
CA GLU A 4 -2.09 20.42 -11.54
C GLU A 4 -2.15 21.73 -10.76
N ASN A 5 -1.49 21.80 -9.60
CA ASN A 5 -1.45 22.99 -8.77
C ASN A 5 -0.23 23.00 -7.84
N ILE A 6 0.32 24.18 -7.54
CA ILE A 6 1.36 24.39 -6.53
C ILE A 6 0.90 25.52 -5.61
N SER A 7 0.86 25.29 -4.30
CA SER A 7 0.55 26.33 -3.31
C SER A 7 1.68 26.46 -2.29
N LYS A 8 2.37 27.61 -2.32
CA LYS A 8 3.39 27.94 -1.32
C LYS A 8 2.77 28.17 0.07
N GLU A 9 1.63 28.84 0.13
CA GLU A 9 0.96 29.17 1.39
C GLU A 9 0.52 27.91 2.15
N LYS A 10 0.08 26.89 1.42
CA LYS A 10 -0.33 25.60 2.00
C LYS A 10 0.81 24.58 2.11
N GLY A 11 1.94 24.83 1.46
CA GLY A 11 3.07 23.90 1.41
C GLY A 11 2.76 22.60 0.67
N GLU A 12 1.92 22.64 -0.36
CA GLU A 12 1.42 21.44 -1.07
C GLU A 12 1.54 21.55 -2.59
N VAL A 13 1.60 20.39 -3.25
CA VAL A 13 1.51 20.23 -4.70
C VAL A 13 0.46 19.18 -5.02
N LEU A 14 -0.39 19.45 -6.00
CA LEU A 14 -1.30 18.46 -6.58
C LEU A 14 -0.70 17.96 -7.89
N VAL A 15 -0.49 16.64 -7.98
CA VAL A 15 0.09 15.99 -9.15
C VAL A 15 -0.82 14.86 -9.64
N ARG A 16 -0.92 14.74 -10.97
CA ARG A 16 -1.47 13.56 -11.64
C ARG A 16 -0.32 12.68 -12.09
N LEU A 17 -0.34 11.43 -11.65
CA LEU A 17 0.65 10.41 -11.99
C LEU A 17 0.01 9.34 -12.86
N SER A 18 0.73 8.93 -13.90
CA SER A 18 0.39 7.73 -14.67
C SER A 18 0.97 6.49 -14.00
N LYS A 19 0.53 5.29 -14.44
CA LYS A 19 1.14 4.02 -13.99
C LYS A 19 2.66 3.99 -14.19
N ASP A 20 3.16 4.54 -15.29
CA ASP A 20 4.59 4.53 -15.62
C ASP A 20 5.38 5.49 -14.71
N ASP A 21 4.78 6.63 -14.36
CA ASP A 21 5.37 7.55 -13.36
C ASP A 21 5.47 6.87 -11.99
N LEU A 22 4.42 6.16 -11.57
CA LEU A 22 4.38 5.43 -10.30
C LEU A 22 5.46 4.35 -10.25
N VAL A 23 5.67 3.60 -11.33
CA VAL A 23 6.77 2.63 -11.45
C VAL A 23 8.13 3.32 -11.28
N GLY A 24 8.36 4.43 -11.98
CA GLY A 24 9.61 5.20 -11.87
C GLY A 24 9.87 5.70 -10.45
N ILE A 25 8.85 6.27 -9.79
CA ILE A 25 8.92 6.77 -8.41
C ILE A 25 9.19 5.63 -7.43
N CYS A 26 8.47 4.50 -7.54
CA CYS A 26 8.70 3.33 -6.68
C CYS A 26 10.14 2.83 -6.80
N ASN A 27 10.68 2.71 -8.01
CA ASN A 27 12.06 2.26 -8.23
C ASN A 27 13.09 3.22 -7.61
N ALA A 28 12.84 4.53 -7.69
CA ALA A 28 13.71 5.54 -7.06
C ALA A 28 13.64 5.45 -5.53
N LEU A 29 12.45 5.31 -4.96
CA LEU A 29 12.24 5.19 -3.52
C LEU A 29 12.82 3.89 -2.96
N TYR A 30 12.70 2.78 -3.69
CA TYR A 30 13.29 1.49 -3.30
C TYR A 30 14.79 1.62 -3.00
N ARG A 31 15.55 2.26 -3.90
CA ARG A 31 16.99 2.51 -3.69
C ARG A 31 17.24 3.34 -2.43
N GLN A 32 16.40 4.33 -2.15
CA GLN A 32 16.51 5.14 -0.93
C GLN A 32 16.22 4.33 0.35
N THR A 33 15.34 3.34 0.30
CA THR A 33 15.09 2.46 1.45
C THR A 33 16.27 1.53 1.77
N GLU A 34 17.07 1.17 0.77
CA GLU A 34 18.30 0.38 0.97
C GLU A 34 19.39 1.20 1.67
N GLU A 35 19.51 2.48 1.30
CA GLU A 35 20.51 3.42 1.83
C GLU A 35 20.13 4.03 3.18
N GLN A 36 18.84 4.32 3.40
CA GLN A 36 18.32 5.08 4.55
C GLN A 36 17.36 4.24 5.39
N LYS A 37 17.81 3.04 5.77
CA LYS A 37 17.03 2.09 6.58
C LYS A 37 16.41 2.79 7.80
N ASN A 38 15.11 2.59 7.99
CA ASN A 38 14.31 3.05 9.14
C ASN A 38 13.95 4.55 9.21
N LYS A 39 14.08 5.32 8.12
CA LYS A 39 13.43 6.64 8.06
C LYS A 39 11.93 6.49 7.82
N GLU A 40 11.15 6.69 8.89
CA GLU A 40 9.69 6.49 8.92
C GLU A 40 8.96 7.21 7.78
N ASN A 41 9.32 8.47 7.49
CA ASN A 41 8.72 9.25 6.41
C ASN A 41 8.98 8.65 5.01
N ILE A 42 10.18 8.11 4.77
CA ILE A 42 10.54 7.48 3.49
C ILE A 42 9.79 6.14 3.35
N MET A 43 9.74 5.35 4.42
CA MET A 43 9.02 4.06 4.41
C MET A 43 7.52 4.25 4.20
N GLN A 44 6.93 5.27 4.83
CA GLN A 44 5.53 5.63 4.63
C GLN A 44 5.28 6.02 3.17
N LEU A 45 6.05 6.99 2.64
CA LEU A 45 5.93 7.44 1.26
C LEU A 45 6.11 6.30 0.26
N TYR A 46 7.10 5.44 0.46
CA TYR A 46 7.32 4.28 -0.40
C TYR A 46 6.13 3.32 -0.37
N SER A 47 5.57 3.04 0.79
CA SER A 47 4.40 2.18 0.92
C SER A 47 3.14 2.76 0.25
N ASP A 48 2.93 4.08 0.34
CA ASP A 48 1.82 4.77 -0.32
C ASP A 48 1.97 4.70 -1.85
N MET A 49 3.20 4.88 -2.36
CA MET A 49 3.47 4.79 -3.80
C MET A 49 3.35 3.36 -4.34
N MET A 50 3.78 2.34 -3.59
CA MET A 50 3.59 0.93 -3.94
C MET A 50 2.10 0.59 -4.08
N MET A 51 1.29 1.04 -3.12
CA MET A 51 -0.15 0.88 -3.15
C MET A 51 -0.79 1.57 -4.36
N ALA A 52 -0.47 2.84 -4.59
CA ALA A 52 -0.99 3.59 -5.72
C ALA A 52 -0.60 2.94 -7.06
N ARG A 53 0.65 2.45 -7.19
CA ARG A 53 1.14 1.75 -8.37
C ARG A 53 0.31 0.51 -8.67
N ASP A 54 0.16 -0.39 -7.71
CA ASP A 54 -0.50 -1.67 -7.94
C ASP A 54 -2.00 -1.52 -8.20
N LEU A 55 -2.67 -0.66 -7.43
CA LEU A 55 -4.07 -0.34 -7.68
C LEU A 55 -4.29 0.31 -9.05
N CYS A 56 -3.39 1.20 -9.47
CA CYS A 56 -3.47 1.85 -10.79
C CYS A 56 -3.15 0.89 -11.95
N GLN A 57 -2.20 -0.03 -11.75
CA GLN A 57 -1.67 -0.88 -12.81
C GLN A 57 -2.45 -2.18 -12.97
N TYR A 58 -2.87 -2.79 -11.86
CA TYR A 58 -3.46 -4.13 -11.82
C TYR A 58 -4.87 -4.16 -11.22
N GLY A 59 -5.34 -3.05 -10.64
CA GLY A 59 -6.62 -3.01 -9.93
C GLY A 59 -6.62 -3.73 -8.58
N HIS A 60 -5.53 -4.37 -8.19
CA HIS A 60 -5.38 -5.04 -6.90
C HIS A 60 -3.92 -4.99 -6.47
N ILE A 61 -3.65 -5.34 -5.22
CA ILE A 61 -2.30 -5.42 -4.67
C ILE A 61 -1.96 -6.90 -4.56
N ASP A 62 -0.84 -7.31 -5.17
CA ASP A 62 -0.37 -8.68 -5.08
C ASP A 62 0.29 -8.96 -3.72
N ASP A 63 0.44 -10.24 -3.39
CA ASP A 63 0.93 -10.73 -2.10
C ASP A 63 2.34 -10.22 -1.80
N PHE A 64 3.20 -10.16 -2.82
CA PHE A 64 4.58 -9.71 -2.67
C PHE A 64 4.66 -8.22 -2.34
N CYS A 65 3.91 -7.38 -3.05
CA CYS A 65 3.79 -5.97 -2.78
C CYS A 65 3.15 -5.71 -1.42
N LEU A 66 2.09 -6.43 -1.09
CA LEU A 66 1.39 -6.32 0.17
C LEU A 66 2.30 -6.65 1.37
N GLN A 67 3.11 -7.70 1.28
CA GLN A 67 4.15 -8.02 2.27
C GLN A 67 5.14 -6.86 2.44
N ASN A 68 5.56 -6.22 1.35
CA ASN A 68 6.49 -5.09 1.41
C ASN A 68 5.84 -3.84 2.01
N ILE A 69 4.56 -3.58 1.71
CA ILE A 69 3.79 -2.51 2.35
C ILE A 69 3.69 -2.76 3.85
N VAL A 70 3.39 -3.99 4.28
CA VAL A 70 3.35 -4.35 5.71
C VAL A 70 4.71 -4.19 6.37
N LYS A 71 5.82 -4.62 5.73
CA LYS A 71 7.17 -4.37 6.26
C LYS A 71 7.45 -2.86 6.43
N CYS A 72 7.04 -2.04 5.47
CA CYS A 72 7.18 -0.60 5.57
C CYS A 72 6.34 0.00 6.71
N ARG A 73 5.10 -0.48 6.90
CA ARG A 73 4.13 0.08 7.87
C ARG A 73 4.23 -0.51 9.27
N SER A 74 4.70 -1.74 9.43
CA SER A 74 4.99 -2.36 10.75
C SER A 74 6.14 -1.65 11.46
N GLY A 75 7.05 -1.03 10.70
CA GLY A 75 8.06 -0.11 11.25
C GLY A 75 7.50 1.25 11.70
N ILE A 76 6.25 1.58 11.32
CA ILE A 76 5.54 2.82 11.70
C ILE A 76 4.77 2.53 13.00
N LYS A 77 5.17 3.19 14.10
CA LYS A 77 4.59 2.93 15.42
C LYS A 77 3.09 3.26 15.42
N GLY A 78 2.26 2.28 15.79
CA GLY A 78 0.83 2.49 16.08
C GLY A 78 -0.15 2.15 14.94
N VAL A 79 0.33 1.69 13.77
CA VAL A 79 -0.55 1.33 12.64
C VAL A 79 -1.13 -0.09 12.80
N LEU A 80 -0.30 -1.05 13.23
CA LEU A 80 -0.69 -2.45 13.42
C LEU A 80 -0.22 -2.96 14.80
N SER A 81 -1.07 -3.74 15.46
CA SER A 81 -0.66 -4.53 16.64
C SER A 81 0.12 -5.79 16.24
N ALA A 82 0.86 -6.40 17.17
CA ALA A 82 1.54 -7.68 16.90
C ALA A 82 0.54 -8.79 16.50
N THR A 83 -0.66 -8.79 17.09
CA THR A 83 -1.75 -9.69 16.73
C THR A 83 -2.24 -9.43 15.31
N ASP A 84 -2.42 -8.17 14.92
CA ASP A 84 -2.82 -7.83 13.54
C ASP A 84 -1.79 -8.34 12.52
N ILE A 85 -0.50 -8.15 12.81
CA ILE A 85 0.60 -8.64 11.95
C ILE A 85 0.55 -10.16 11.83
N GLN A 86 0.34 -10.88 12.93
CA GLN A 86 0.28 -12.33 12.93
C GLN A 86 -0.93 -12.85 12.15
N SER A 87 -2.12 -12.33 12.43
CA SER A 87 -3.35 -12.70 11.73
C SER A 87 -3.27 -12.42 10.23
N PHE A 88 -2.64 -11.31 9.85
CA PHE A 88 -2.45 -10.94 8.45
C PHE A 88 -1.46 -11.85 7.72
N ASN A 89 -0.32 -12.15 8.35
CA ASN A 89 0.74 -12.96 7.73
C ASN A 89 0.31 -14.42 7.53
N ALA A 90 -0.56 -14.97 8.39
CA ALA A 90 -1.05 -16.35 8.25
C ALA A 90 -1.69 -16.63 6.89
N TYR A 91 -2.32 -15.63 6.27
CA TYR A 91 -2.96 -15.78 4.95
C TYR A 91 -2.03 -15.48 3.77
N LEU A 92 -0.91 -14.78 4.02
CA LEU A 92 0.11 -14.52 3.00
C LEU A 92 1.03 -15.72 2.77
N GLU A 93 1.12 -16.64 3.73
CA GLU A 93 1.96 -17.85 3.60
C GLU A 93 1.41 -18.83 2.56
N ASP A 94 0.08 -18.86 2.37
CA ASP A 94 -0.61 -19.79 1.46
C ASP A 94 -0.98 -19.19 0.09
N ASN A 95 -0.61 -17.93 -0.18
CA ASN A 95 -0.97 -17.16 -1.39
C ASN A 95 -2.47 -17.19 -1.74
N ASN A 96 -3.36 -17.23 -0.74
CA ASN A 96 -4.79 -17.38 -0.94
C ASN A 96 -5.55 -16.10 -0.56
N ILE A 97 -5.14 -14.98 -1.16
CA ILE A 97 -5.78 -13.67 -0.96
C ILE A 97 -7.30 -13.70 -1.14
N PRO A 98 -7.88 -14.34 -2.18
CA PRO A 98 -9.33 -14.35 -2.35
C PRO A 98 -10.09 -14.98 -1.17
N ASP A 99 -9.60 -16.11 -0.61
CA ASP A 99 -10.23 -16.71 0.57
C ASP A 99 -9.99 -15.88 1.83
N ALA A 100 -8.85 -15.19 1.89
CA ALA A 100 -8.53 -14.26 2.94
C ALA A 100 -9.54 -13.11 3.05
N PHE A 101 -10.04 -12.60 1.92
CA PHE A 101 -11.09 -11.57 1.90
C PHE A 101 -12.45 -12.04 2.43
N LYS A 102 -12.65 -13.36 2.64
CA LYS A 102 -13.83 -13.90 3.34
C LYS A 102 -13.71 -13.80 4.87
N ASN A 103 -12.51 -13.53 5.41
CA ASN A 103 -12.28 -13.34 6.83
C ASN A 103 -12.41 -11.86 7.22
N SER A 104 -13.34 -11.54 8.12
CA SER A 104 -13.62 -10.15 8.53
C SER A 104 -12.47 -9.49 9.30
N ASP A 105 -11.68 -10.25 10.07
CA ASP A 105 -10.48 -9.73 10.74
C ASP A 105 -9.42 -9.33 9.71
N TRP A 106 -9.22 -10.17 8.70
CA TRP A 106 -8.32 -9.85 7.61
C TRP A 106 -8.83 -8.61 6.88
N VAL A 107 -10.07 -8.59 6.37
CA VAL A 107 -10.62 -7.38 5.70
C VAL A 107 -10.44 -6.10 6.54
N ARG A 108 -10.66 -6.17 7.85
CA ARG A 108 -10.42 -5.05 8.77
C ARG A 108 -8.95 -4.60 8.78
N ILE A 109 -8.01 -5.54 8.89
CA ILE A 109 -6.57 -5.25 8.87
C ILE A 109 -6.14 -4.74 7.48
N TYR A 110 -6.69 -5.28 6.38
CA TYR A 110 -6.48 -4.76 5.02
C TYR A 110 -6.83 -3.30 4.92
N LYS A 111 -8.04 -2.94 5.34
CA LYS A 111 -8.52 -1.56 5.28
C LYS A 111 -7.69 -0.62 6.15
N ARG A 112 -7.06 -1.13 7.21
CA ARG A 112 -6.13 -0.34 8.03
C ARG A 112 -4.79 -0.08 7.34
N ILE A 113 -4.31 -1.05 6.57
CA ILE A 113 -3.04 -0.97 5.82
C ILE A 113 -3.22 -0.18 4.54
N VAL A 114 -4.23 -0.56 3.77
CA VAL A 114 -4.48 -0.08 2.42
C VAL A 114 -5.45 1.09 2.39
N GLY A 115 -6.29 1.28 3.40
CA GLY A 115 -7.40 2.23 3.36
C GLY A 115 -8.69 1.59 2.84
N ASP A 116 -9.84 2.24 3.05
CA ASP A 116 -11.14 1.79 2.57
C ASP A 116 -11.37 2.21 1.09
N PHE A 117 -10.46 1.81 0.21
CA PHE A 117 -10.55 2.15 -1.20
C PHE A 117 -11.38 1.11 -1.96
N ARG A 118 -12.58 1.50 -2.42
CA ARG A 118 -13.31 0.78 -3.49
C ARG A 118 -12.81 1.27 -4.84
N CYS A 119 -11.58 0.89 -5.18
CA CYS A 119 -10.91 1.39 -6.37
C CYS A 119 -10.84 0.39 -7.52
N SER A 120 -11.39 -0.82 -7.38
CA SER A 120 -11.51 -1.77 -8.49
C SER A 120 -12.66 -2.75 -8.36
N ASP A 121 -13.10 -3.27 -9.51
CA ASP A 121 -14.09 -4.33 -9.61
C ASP A 121 -13.58 -5.64 -9.01
N THR A 122 -12.28 -5.95 -9.14
CA THR A 122 -11.66 -7.16 -8.56
C THR A 122 -11.74 -7.17 -7.04
N LEU A 123 -11.38 -6.05 -6.40
CA LEU A 123 -11.50 -5.91 -4.95
C LEU A 123 -12.97 -5.94 -4.51
N ALA A 124 -13.86 -5.32 -5.29
CA ALA A 124 -15.30 -5.36 -5.03
C ALA A 124 -15.87 -6.78 -5.16
N GLU A 125 -15.35 -7.62 -6.05
CA GLU A 125 -15.73 -9.04 -6.16
C GLU A 125 -15.22 -9.86 -4.98
N TRP A 126 -13.96 -9.69 -4.58
CA TRP A 126 -13.39 -10.44 -3.45
C TRP A 126 -14.02 -10.07 -2.11
N MET A 127 -14.54 -8.84 -1.98
CA MET A 127 -15.26 -8.36 -0.79
C MET A 127 -16.76 -8.68 -0.79
N LYS A 128 -17.30 -9.38 -1.81
CA LYS A 128 -18.70 -9.85 -1.78
C LYS A 128 -18.80 -11.13 -0.96
N GLU A 129 -19.71 -11.13 0.01
CA GLU A 129 -20.12 -12.31 0.80
C GLU A 129 -20.72 -13.42 -0.09
#